data_AF-D0E4H7-F1
#
_entry.id   AF-D0E4H7-F1
#
_cell.length_a   1.000
_cell.length_b   1.000
_cell.length_c   1.000
_cell.angle_alpha   90.00
_cell.angle_beta   90.00
_cell.angle_gamma   90.00
#
_symmetry.space_group_name_H-M   'P 1'
#
loop_
_entity.id
_entity.type
_entity.pdbx_description
1 polymer ?
#
loop_
_entity_poly.entity_id
_entity_poly.type
_entity_poly.pdbx_seq_one_letter_code
_entity_poly.pdbx_strand_id
1 'polypeptide(L)' 'PQNFRLLGDNLIIALAAALGKDFTIEAQAAWQKLVGVVAA' A
#
# COMPACT_ATOMS: atom_id res chain seq x y z
N PRO A 1 -7.91 -0.85 -14.90
CA PRO A 1 -8.60 -0.93 -13.59
C PRO A 1 -8.28 -2.16 -12.71
N GLN A 2 -7.66 -3.23 -13.21
CA GLN A 2 -7.26 -4.39 -12.37
C GLN A 2 -5.75 -4.39 -12.04
N ASN A 3 -4.91 -4.04 -13.03
CA ASN A 3 -3.45 -3.97 -12.88
C ASN A 3 -2.99 -2.94 -11.83
N PHE A 4 -3.67 -1.81 -11.71
CA PHE A 4 -3.36 -0.80 -10.68
C PHE A 4 -3.69 -1.27 -9.27
N ARG A 5 -4.72 -2.11 -9.11
CA ARG A 5 -5.09 -2.71 -7.83
C ARG A 5 -4.03 -3.72 -7.39
N LEU A 6 -3.62 -4.60 -8.31
CA LEU A 6 -2.52 -5.54 -8.11
C LEU A 6 -1.19 -4.81 -7.83
N LEU A 7 -0.90 -3.74 -8.55
CA LEU A 7 0.29 -2.91 -8.31
C LEU A 7 0.25 -2.29 -6.91
N GLY A 8 -0.91 -1.79 -6.50
CA GLY A 8 -1.17 -1.24 -5.18
C GLY A 8 -0.91 -2.22 -4.03
N ASP A 9 -1.42 -3.44 -4.16
CA ASP A 9 -1.20 -4.50 -3.17
C ASP A 9 0.28 -4.88 -3.06
N ASN A 10 0.97 -4.99 -4.20
CA ASN A 10 2.42 -5.23 -4.22
C ASN A 10 3.22 -4.07 -3.60
N LEU A 11 2.79 -2.83 -3.80
CA LEU A 11 3.42 -1.65 -3.20
C LEU A 11 3.31 -1.68 -1.67
N ILE A 12 2.15 -2.06 -1.13
CA ILE A 12 1.92 -2.20 0.32
C ILE A 12 2.85 -3.27 0.90
N ILE A 13 3.01 -4.42 0.22
CA ILE A 13 3.91 -5.50 0.64
C ILE A 13 5.37 -5.01 0.63
N ALA A 14 5.78 -4.31 -0.42
CA ALA A 14 7.13 -3.76 -0.52
C ALA A 14 7.43 -2.73 0.58
N LEU A 15 6.45 -1.87 0.91
CA LEU A 15 6.56 -0.90 2.00
C LEU A 15 6.67 -1.59 3.36
N ALA A 16 5.87 -2.62 3.61
CA ALA A 16 5.94 -3.41 4.84
C ALA A 16 7.32 -4.09 4.99
N ALA A 17 7.87 -4.62 3.90
CA ALA A 17 9.21 -5.22 3.91
C ALA A 17 10.33 -4.19 4.13
N ALA A 18 10.20 -2.99 3.53
CA ALA A 18 11.21 -1.93 3.64
C ALA A 18 11.21 -1.22 5.00
N LEU A 19 10.04 -0.99 5.58
CA LEU A 19 9.88 -0.29 6.87
C LEU A 19 9.88 -1.25 8.06
N GLY A 20 9.57 -2.54 7.86
CA GLY A 20 9.57 -3.55 8.91
C GLY A 20 8.72 -3.14 10.11
N LYS A 21 9.34 -3.03 11.29
CA LYS A 21 8.67 -2.63 12.54
C LYS A 21 8.12 -1.21 12.53
N ASP A 22 8.61 -0.35 11.65
CA ASP A 22 8.18 1.04 11.53
C ASP A 22 6.96 1.17 10.60
N PHE A 23 6.52 0.05 10.00
CA PHE A 23 5.26 -0.01 9.26
C PHE A 23 4.08 -0.14 10.23
N THR A 24 3.71 0.99 10.84
CA THR A 24 2.60 1.04 11.79
C THR A 24 1.24 0.85 11.11
N ILE A 25 0.20 0.59 11.92
CA ILE A 25 -1.18 0.43 11.42
C ILE A 25 -1.65 1.74 10.76
N GLU A 26 -1.24 2.89 11.29
CA GLU A 26 -1.54 4.21 10.73
C GLU A 26 -0.86 4.41 9.37
N ALA A 27 0.41 3.98 9.24
CA ALA A 27 1.12 4.01 7.97
C ALA A 27 0.41 3.11 6.94
N GLN A 28 0.06 1.88 7.31
CA GLN A 28 -0.69 0.96 6.45
C GLN A 28 -2.02 1.56 5.98
N ALA A 29 -2.80 2.17 6.88
CA ALA A 29 -4.06 2.80 6.54
C ALA A 29 -3.90 4.00 5.58
N ALA A 30 -2.86 4.82 5.78
CA ALA A 30 -2.55 5.94 4.89
C ALA A 30 -2.20 5.47 3.47
N TRP A 31 -1.36 4.44 3.35
CA TRP A 31 -0.97 3.89 2.05
C TRP A 31 -2.12 3.15 1.35
N GLN A 32 -2.96 2.43 2.09
CA GLN A 32 -4.19 1.82 1.55
C GLN A 32 -5.14 2.87 0.96
N LYS A 33 -5.30 4.01 1.63
CA LYS A 33 -6.11 5.14 1.12
C LYS A 33 -5.52 5.72 -0.17
N LEU A 34 -4.20 5.89 -0.25
CA LEU A 34 -3.52 6.39 -1.45
C LEU A 34 -3.71 5.45 -2.64
N VAL A 35 -3.46 4.16 -2.44
CA VAL A 35 -3.62 3.13 -3.46
C VAL A 35 -5.07 3.06 -3.95
N GLY A 36 -6.05 3.23 -3.05
CA GLY A 36 -7.47 3.28 -3.41
C GLY A 36 -7.83 4.44 -4.35
N VAL A 37 -7.15 5.59 -4.23
CA VAL A 37 -7.34 6.73 -5.15
C VAL A 37 -6.64 6.49 -6.49
N VAL A 38 -5.46 5.87 -6.50
CA VAL A 38 -4.70 5.59 -7.73
C VAL A 38 -5.33 4.48 -8.57
N ALA A 39 -6.03 3.54 -7.94
CA ALA A 39 -6.70 2.43 -8.61
C ALA A 39 -8.15 2.74 -9.05
N ALA A 40 -8.70 3.91 -8.68
CA ALA A 40 -10.01 4.41 -9.10
C ALA A 40 -9.95 4.96 -10.54
#